data_AF-A0AAV8Z3F8-F1
#
_entry.id   AF-A0AAV8Z3F8-F1
#
_cell.length_a   1.000
_cell.length_b   1.000
_cell.length_c   1.000
_cell.angle_alpha   90.00
_cell.angle_beta   90.00
_cell.angle_gamma   90.00
#
_symmetry.space_group_name_H-M   'P 1'
#
loop_
_entity.id
_entity.type
_entity.pdbx_description
1 polymer ?
#
loop_
_entity_poly.entity_id
_entity_poly.type
_entity_poly.pdbx_seq_one_letter_code
_entity_poly.pdbx_strand_id
1 'polypeptide(L)'
;ILWTSRRSIFPNGLEHLLRSVPDGQIVLIKKGGLDNQSRQKLVKVIVDHLILQNNPNHKFPSVLKQAAEEIVELFPSERLESYFIPYSRKTGSTDKTLPRGKLYSRWVNCKRALTIAKTDKYEGALRADVAPSPQIIITEKERASYNSLLFSTGDSIEQVMKDWKLSYNMRMMKMKTFDTPLAYFSTFPALKQPLGYKLLVEDFNTRYPNVKEQSIHKIWPRIGSVIVEILRSKQMQAPELYNVSIDHSILSLKVLPWLFQPSILRNKLMNKNYKLSRMEMADRFLLHVLPFEDVEDKIQERMSKLREFEVSIQPFMVAVGPLDNLSAFFVVLDSQRYVCCDLLTALDIAFKIFFALDIPFPGECKSLWQTIDQLVYSIQKVADPSASSVLSEIEHKLKLKHK
;
A
#
# COMPACT_ATOMS: atom_id res chain seq x y z
N ILE A 1 37.38 -15.81 -1.38
CA ILE A 1 36.06 -15.44 -0.81
C ILE A 1 35.17 -16.67 -0.94
N LEU A 2 34.83 -17.30 0.19
CA LEU A 2 34.13 -18.58 0.26
C LEU A 2 32.68 -18.44 -0.23
N TRP A 3 32.39 -18.98 -1.41
CA TRP A 3 31.02 -19.26 -1.84
C TRP A 3 30.53 -20.47 -1.04
N THR A 4 29.78 -20.23 0.03
CA THR A 4 28.95 -21.30 0.59
C THR A 4 27.81 -21.52 -0.38
N SER A 5 27.95 -22.49 -1.29
CA SER A 5 26.81 -22.93 -2.10
C SER A 5 25.73 -23.40 -1.14
N ARG A 6 24.67 -22.62 -1.01
CA ARG A 6 23.56 -22.96 -0.15
C ARG A 6 22.98 -24.26 -0.67
N ARG A 7 23.00 -25.32 0.15
CA ARG A 7 22.43 -26.62 -0.25
C ARG A 7 20.94 -26.41 -0.48
N SER A 8 20.48 -26.65 -1.71
CA SER A 8 19.07 -26.54 -2.10
C SER A 8 18.18 -27.36 -1.17
N ILE A 9 17.02 -26.82 -0.80
CA ILE A 9 16.01 -27.54 -0.02
C ILE A 9 15.27 -28.59 -0.85
N PHE A 10 15.39 -28.52 -2.18
CA PHE A 10 14.90 -29.55 -3.08
C PHE A 10 16.08 -30.48 -3.45
N PRO A 11 15.93 -31.82 -3.33
CA PRO A 11 17.05 -32.76 -3.52
C PRO A 11 17.83 -32.61 -4.83
N ASN A 12 17.12 -32.27 -5.92
CA ASN A 12 17.69 -32.07 -7.27
C ASN A 12 17.58 -30.61 -7.74
N GLY A 13 17.30 -29.66 -6.84
CA GLY A 13 17.05 -28.25 -7.16
C GLY A 13 15.59 -27.94 -7.52
N LEU A 14 15.19 -26.67 -7.32
CA LEU A 14 13.84 -26.19 -7.64
C LEU A 14 13.49 -26.37 -9.12
N GLU A 15 14.43 -26.13 -10.04
CA GLU A 15 14.18 -26.27 -11.48
C GLU A 15 13.80 -27.71 -11.86
N HIS A 16 14.49 -28.70 -11.28
CA HIS A 16 14.17 -30.11 -11.50
C HIS A 16 12.75 -30.46 -10.99
N LEU A 17 12.38 -29.94 -9.81
CA LEU A 17 11.02 -30.10 -9.29
C LEU A 17 9.97 -29.50 -10.24
N LEU A 18 10.24 -28.34 -10.84
CA LEU A 18 9.29 -27.73 -11.77
C LEU A 18 9.20 -28.51 -13.09
N ARG A 19 10.29 -29.10 -13.57
CA ARG A 19 10.28 -29.93 -14.79
C ARG A 19 9.50 -31.23 -14.61
N SER A 20 9.40 -31.76 -13.39
CA SER A 20 8.73 -33.05 -13.12
C SER A 20 7.21 -32.97 -13.10
N VAL A 21 6.60 -31.77 -13.15
CA VAL A 21 5.15 -31.60 -13.10
C VAL A 21 4.63 -30.63 -14.17
N PRO A 22 3.46 -30.88 -14.79
CA PRO A 22 2.92 -30.03 -15.85
C PRO A 22 2.75 -28.56 -15.45
N ASP A 23 2.23 -28.29 -14.24
CA ASP A 23 2.09 -26.92 -13.72
C ASP A 23 3.45 -26.20 -13.62
N GLY A 24 4.53 -26.92 -13.31
CA GLY A 24 5.88 -26.37 -13.21
C GLY A 24 6.51 -26.13 -14.59
N GLN A 25 6.27 -27.00 -15.57
CA GLN A 25 6.69 -26.77 -16.95
C GLN A 25 6.05 -25.51 -17.54
N ILE A 26 4.76 -25.27 -17.26
CA ILE A 26 4.05 -24.03 -17.66
C ILE A 26 4.70 -22.78 -17.04
N VAL A 27 5.13 -22.87 -15.77
CA VAL A 27 5.82 -21.76 -15.09
C VAL A 27 7.19 -21.50 -15.73
N LEU A 28 7.95 -22.54 -16.05
CA LEU A 28 9.29 -22.42 -16.64
C LEU A 28 9.28 -21.74 -18.02
N ILE A 29 8.21 -21.90 -18.80
CA ILE A 29 8.06 -21.20 -20.10
C ILE A 29 8.02 -19.68 -19.90
N LYS A 30 7.51 -19.18 -18.76
CA LYS A 30 7.40 -17.75 -18.45
C LYS A 30 8.60 -17.21 -17.65
N LYS A 31 9.80 -17.78 -17.82
CA LYS A 31 11.01 -17.39 -17.06
C LYS A 31 11.34 -15.89 -17.13
N GLY A 32 10.92 -15.20 -18.20
CA GLY A 32 11.08 -13.76 -18.37
C GLY A 32 10.27 -12.91 -17.37
N GLY A 33 9.14 -13.40 -16.87
CA GLY A 33 8.28 -12.67 -15.93
C GLY A 33 7.00 -13.43 -15.64
N LEU A 34 6.76 -13.75 -14.36
CA LEU A 34 5.58 -14.52 -13.97
C LEU A 34 4.38 -13.59 -13.78
N ASP A 35 3.22 -13.98 -14.30
CA ASP A 35 1.93 -13.35 -13.93
C ASP A 35 1.37 -13.97 -12.64
N ASN A 36 0.28 -13.42 -12.11
CA ASN A 36 -0.30 -13.95 -10.88
C ASN A 36 -0.75 -15.41 -10.99
N GLN A 37 -1.22 -15.87 -12.16
CA GLN A 37 -1.69 -17.24 -12.35
C GLN A 37 -0.52 -18.23 -12.31
N SER A 38 0.57 -17.94 -13.01
CA SER A 38 1.80 -18.73 -12.96
C SER A 38 2.42 -18.73 -11.57
N ARG A 39 2.40 -17.60 -10.84
CA ARG A 39 2.84 -17.55 -9.44
C ARG A 39 2.02 -18.49 -8.54
N GLN A 40 0.70 -18.60 -8.75
CA GLN A 40 -0.14 -19.52 -7.98
C GLN A 40 0.17 -21.00 -8.30
N LYS A 41 0.45 -21.33 -9.57
CA LYS A 41 0.91 -22.67 -9.97
C LYS A 41 2.27 -23.02 -9.36
N LEU A 42 3.21 -22.08 -9.39
CA LEU A 42 4.52 -22.23 -8.77
C LEU A 42 4.42 -22.52 -7.28
N VAL A 43 3.68 -21.66 -6.56
CA VAL A 43 3.42 -21.80 -5.12
C VAL A 43 2.74 -23.13 -4.81
N LYS A 44 1.83 -23.58 -5.71
CA LYS A 44 1.18 -24.88 -5.62
C LYS A 44 2.17 -26.03 -5.62
N VAL A 45 2.97 -26.14 -6.67
CA VAL A 45 3.96 -27.20 -6.81
C VAL A 45 4.91 -27.26 -5.62
N ILE A 46 5.43 -26.09 -5.20
CA ILE A 46 6.41 -26.00 -4.11
C ILE A 46 5.82 -26.44 -2.77
N VAL A 47 4.70 -25.85 -2.36
CA VAL A 47 4.14 -26.12 -1.03
C VAL A 47 3.62 -27.55 -0.94
N ASP A 48 2.99 -28.06 -2.01
CA ASP A 48 2.50 -29.44 -2.03
C ASP A 48 3.66 -30.44 -1.92
N HIS A 49 4.77 -30.20 -2.64
CA HIS A 49 5.97 -31.01 -2.51
C HIS A 49 6.58 -30.98 -1.10
N LEU A 50 6.73 -29.78 -0.52
CA LEU A 50 7.30 -29.63 0.83
C LEU A 50 6.45 -30.29 1.92
N ILE A 51 5.12 -30.31 1.75
CA ILE A 51 4.18 -30.99 2.65
C ILE A 51 4.25 -32.51 2.44
N LEU A 52 4.18 -32.97 1.19
CA LEU A 52 4.13 -34.41 0.85
C LEU A 52 5.42 -35.16 1.20
N GLN A 53 6.58 -34.49 1.13
CA GLN A 53 7.84 -35.12 1.52
C GLN A 53 7.92 -35.48 3.00
N ASN A 54 7.07 -34.89 3.85
CA ASN A 54 7.03 -35.10 5.31
C ASN A 54 8.43 -35.14 5.96
N ASN A 55 9.35 -34.32 5.45
CA ASN A 55 10.75 -34.35 5.85
C ASN A 55 10.90 -33.71 7.23
N PRO A 56 11.41 -34.43 8.26
CA PRO A 56 11.53 -33.90 9.62
C PRO A 56 12.48 -32.69 9.73
N ASN A 57 13.33 -32.46 8.72
CA ASN A 57 14.20 -31.29 8.65
C ASN A 57 13.48 -30.03 8.14
N HIS A 58 12.29 -30.15 7.54
CA HIS A 58 11.52 -29.01 7.04
C HIS A 58 10.75 -28.33 8.19
N LYS A 59 11.40 -27.37 8.86
CA LYS A 59 10.76 -26.56 9.91
C LYS A 59 9.91 -25.45 9.28
N PHE A 60 8.58 -25.57 9.34
CA PHE A 60 7.68 -24.48 8.96
C PHE A 60 7.54 -23.43 10.08
N PRO A 61 7.40 -22.13 9.77
CA PRO A 61 7.38 -21.55 8.43
C PRO A 61 8.78 -21.25 7.86
N SER A 62 9.87 -21.54 8.57
CA SER A 62 11.24 -21.16 8.15
C SER A 62 11.69 -21.75 6.81
N VAL A 63 11.26 -22.98 6.47
CA VAL A 63 11.55 -23.61 5.16
C VAL A 63 10.96 -22.82 3.99
N LEU A 64 9.87 -22.07 4.22
CA LEU A 64 9.24 -21.23 3.18
C LEU A 64 10.12 -20.04 2.80
N LYS A 65 10.97 -19.56 3.72
CA LYS A 65 11.96 -18.53 3.40
C LYS A 65 12.99 -19.08 2.39
N GLN A 66 13.49 -20.29 2.66
CA GLN A 66 14.47 -20.96 1.80
C GLN A 66 13.88 -21.23 0.41
N ALA A 67 12.62 -21.67 0.36
CA ALA A 67 11.89 -21.81 -0.89
C ALA A 67 11.72 -20.49 -1.63
N ALA A 68 11.40 -19.38 -0.94
CA ALA A 68 11.30 -18.06 -1.55
C ALA A 68 12.64 -17.57 -2.12
N GLU A 69 13.75 -17.87 -1.45
CA GLU A 69 15.09 -17.52 -1.91
C GLU A 69 15.45 -18.29 -3.19
N GLU A 70 15.19 -19.60 -3.26
CA GLU A 70 15.39 -20.39 -4.49
C GLU A 70 14.46 -19.96 -5.65
N ILE A 71 13.26 -19.47 -5.36
CA ILE A 71 12.37 -18.90 -6.38
C ILE A 71 13.00 -17.66 -7.00
N VAL A 72 13.55 -16.74 -6.19
CA VAL A 72 14.18 -15.50 -6.68
C VAL A 72 15.48 -15.81 -7.43
N GLU A 73 16.22 -16.85 -7.03
CA GLU A 73 17.38 -17.34 -7.78
C GLU A 73 16.98 -17.88 -9.16
N LEU A 74 15.89 -18.66 -9.25
CA LEU A 74 15.43 -19.25 -10.51
C LEU A 74 14.69 -18.25 -11.41
N PHE A 75 13.98 -17.29 -10.81
CA PHE A 75 13.20 -16.24 -11.48
C PHE A 75 13.64 -14.85 -10.98
N PRO A 76 14.71 -14.27 -11.53
CA PRO A 76 15.29 -13.01 -11.03
C PRO A 76 14.37 -11.76 -11.11
N SER A 77 13.23 -11.85 -11.82
CA SER A 77 12.21 -10.79 -11.88
C SER A 77 11.24 -10.82 -10.70
N GLU A 78 11.27 -11.87 -9.89
CA GLU A 78 10.40 -12.05 -8.74
C GLU A 78 11.00 -11.43 -7.46
N ARG A 79 10.12 -10.96 -6.57
CA ARG A 79 10.51 -10.40 -5.26
C ARG A 79 10.28 -11.41 -4.15
N LEU A 80 11.24 -11.53 -3.23
CA LEU A 80 11.18 -12.46 -2.10
C LEU A 80 9.90 -12.26 -1.26
N GLU A 81 9.53 -11.00 -1.04
CA GLU A 81 8.36 -10.58 -0.25
C GLU A 81 7.03 -11.02 -0.87
N SER A 82 6.99 -11.26 -2.19
CA SER A 82 5.81 -11.84 -2.86
C SER A 82 5.52 -13.26 -2.35
N TYR A 83 6.57 -14.01 -1.98
CA TYR A 83 6.48 -15.42 -1.63
C TYR A 83 6.49 -15.63 -0.13
N PHE A 84 7.34 -14.90 0.60
CA PHE A 84 7.45 -15.03 2.04
C PHE A 84 8.01 -13.77 2.70
N ILE A 85 7.28 -13.23 3.67
CA ILE A 85 7.74 -12.23 4.62
C ILE A 85 7.78 -12.93 5.98
N PRO A 86 8.95 -13.04 6.63
CA PRO A 86 9.05 -13.66 7.96
C PRO A 86 8.39 -12.79 9.03
N TYR A 87 8.11 -13.39 10.18
CA TYR A 87 7.82 -12.59 11.37
C TYR A 87 9.04 -11.72 11.70
N SER A 88 8.83 -10.42 11.83
CA SER A 88 9.85 -9.51 12.34
C SER A 88 9.22 -8.49 13.28
N ARG A 89 9.89 -8.31 14.41
CA ARG A 89 9.61 -7.25 15.38
C ARG A 89 10.80 -6.30 15.30
N LYS A 90 10.59 -5.08 14.80
CA LYS A 90 11.64 -4.07 14.84
C LYS A 90 11.94 -3.75 16.31
N THR A 91 13.21 -3.84 16.69
CA THR A 91 13.69 -3.34 17.98
C THR A 91 13.33 -1.86 18.08
N GLY A 92 12.42 -1.52 19.00
CA GLY A 92 11.98 -0.14 19.21
C GLY A 92 10.76 0.34 18.40
N SER A 93 10.03 -0.52 17.66
CA SER A 93 8.72 -0.15 17.09
C SER A 93 7.58 -1.10 17.47
N THR A 94 6.36 -0.57 17.55
CA THR A 94 5.10 -1.33 17.69
C THR A 94 4.72 -2.11 16.42
N ASP A 95 5.48 -1.92 15.35
CA ASP A 95 5.21 -2.47 14.03
C ASP A 95 5.67 -3.93 13.98
N LYS A 96 4.73 -4.82 14.30
CA LYS A 96 4.92 -6.27 14.16
C LYS A 96 4.55 -6.66 12.74
N THR A 97 5.53 -7.16 12.00
CA THR A 97 5.25 -7.84 10.73
C THR A 97 4.92 -9.29 11.03
N LEU A 98 3.67 -9.67 10.80
CA LEU A 98 3.25 -11.08 10.86
C LEU A 98 3.75 -11.82 9.62
N PRO A 99 3.96 -13.15 9.69
CA PRO A 99 4.32 -13.92 8.51
C PRO A 99 3.26 -13.79 7.42
N ARG A 100 3.71 -13.49 6.18
CA ARG A 100 2.84 -13.30 5.01
C ARG A 100 3.53 -13.84 3.76
N GLY A 101 2.83 -13.83 2.63
CA GLY A 101 3.36 -14.28 1.34
C GLY A 101 2.53 -15.42 0.73
N LYS A 102 2.69 -15.66 -0.57
CA LYS A 102 1.92 -16.70 -1.28
C LYS A 102 2.23 -18.10 -0.75
N LEU A 103 3.51 -18.41 -0.45
CA LEU A 103 3.91 -19.69 0.14
C LEU A 103 3.29 -19.89 1.52
N TYR A 104 3.37 -18.87 2.39
CA TYR A 104 2.79 -18.92 3.73
C TYR A 104 1.26 -19.09 3.68
N SER A 105 0.57 -18.32 2.84
CA SER A 105 -0.88 -18.37 2.70
C SER A 105 -1.34 -19.75 2.22
N ARG A 106 -0.66 -20.32 1.22
CA ARG A 106 -0.96 -21.68 0.75
C ARG A 106 -0.70 -22.71 1.85
N TRP A 107 0.46 -22.64 2.52
CA TRP A 107 0.76 -23.57 3.61
C TRP A 107 -0.29 -23.52 4.73
N VAL A 108 -0.70 -22.33 5.18
CA VAL A 108 -1.77 -22.17 6.18
C VAL A 108 -3.09 -22.73 5.65
N ASN A 109 -3.44 -22.51 4.38
CA ASN A 109 -4.66 -23.04 3.78
C ASN A 109 -4.64 -24.57 3.65
N CYS A 110 -3.51 -25.17 3.22
CA CYS A 110 -3.34 -26.61 3.16
C CYS A 110 -3.38 -27.22 4.57
N LYS A 111 -2.68 -26.61 5.55
CA LYS A 111 -2.73 -27.03 6.95
C LYS A 111 -4.14 -26.94 7.50
N ARG A 112 -4.85 -25.82 7.30
CA ARG A 112 -6.26 -25.66 7.69
C ARG A 112 -7.16 -26.69 7.00
N ALA A 113 -7.02 -26.94 5.71
CA ALA A 113 -7.82 -27.96 5.02
C ALA A 113 -7.57 -29.37 5.60
N LEU A 114 -6.32 -29.69 5.94
CA LEU A 114 -5.93 -30.95 6.60
C LEU A 114 -6.38 -31.02 8.08
N THR A 115 -6.50 -29.88 8.78
CA THR A 115 -6.99 -29.78 10.17
C THR A 115 -8.52 -29.74 10.26
N ILE A 116 -9.20 -29.06 9.33
CA ILE A 116 -10.67 -29.02 9.18
C ILE A 116 -11.20 -30.41 8.81
N ALA A 117 -10.42 -31.22 8.10
CA ALA A 117 -10.72 -32.64 7.89
C ALA A 117 -10.60 -33.50 9.17
N LYS A 118 -10.18 -32.93 10.31
CA LYS A 118 -9.92 -33.69 11.55
C LYS A 118 -10.70 -33.24 12.79
N THR A 119 -11.00 -31.95 13.03
CA THR A 119 -11.95 -31.55 14.09
C THR A 119 -12.20 -30.03 14.14
N ASP A 120 -13.42 -29.68 14.58
CA ASP A 120 -13.92 -28.34 14.88
C ASP A 120 -13.30 -27.66 16.14
N LYS A 121 -13.31 -26.31 16.11
CA LYS A 121 -13.23 -25.30 17.21
C LYS A 121 -11.95 -25.15 18.08
N TYR A 122 -11.33 -23.95 17.99
CA TYR A 122 -11.11 -22.94 19.06
C TYR A 122 -9.88 -22.05 18.74
N GLU A 123 -9.97 -20.72 18.88
CA GLU A 123 -8.81 -19.86 19.24
C GLU A 123 -9.26 -18.59 20.00
N GLY A 124 -8.55 -18.28 21.08
CA GLY A 124 -8.65 -17.01 21.80
C GLY A 124 -7.27 -16.52 22.29
N ALA A 125 -7.04 -15.20 22.10
CA ALA A 125 -6.26 -14.22 22.90
C ALA A 125 -4.72 -14.47 23.13
N LEU A 126 -3.80 -13.53 23.38
CA LEU A 126 -3.78 -12.23 24.10
C LEU A 126 -2.59 -11.32 23.65
N ARG A 127 -2.63 -10.05 24.07
CA ARG A 127 -1.62 -8.99 23.94
C ARG A 127 -0.77 -8.86 25.23
N ALA A 128 0.41 -8.21 25.15
CA ALA A 128 1.08 -7.55 26.28
C ALA A 128 2.09 -6.46 25.85
N ASP A 129 1.86 -5.26 26.37
CA ASP A 129 2.64 -4.12 26.92
C ASP A 129 4.03 -3.64 26.41
N VAL A 130 4.23 -2.34 26.67
CA VAL A 130 5.17 -1.37 26.08
C VAL A 130 6.05 -0.73 27.17
N ALA A 131 7.31 -0.42 26.84
CA ALA A 131 8.26 0.35 27.67
C ALA A 131 8.60 1.72 27.01
N PRO A 132 9.12 2.72 27.77
CA PRO A 132 9.17 4.13 27.34
C PRO A 132 10.43 4.53 26.54
N SER A 133 10.33 5.66 25.83
CA SER A 133 11.28 6.19 24.81
C SER A 133 11.97 7.52 25.24
N PRO A 134 13.07 7.96 24.58
CA PRO A 134 13.97 9.01 25.09
C PRO A 134 13.45 10.45 24.89
N GLN A 135 13.92 11.37 25.75
CA GLN A 135 13.46 12.76 25.85
C GLN A 135 14.11 13.68 24.80
N ILE A 136 13.27 14.36 24.01
CA ILE A 136 13.66 15.47 23.10
C ILE A 136 13.56 16.78 23.90
N ILE A 137 14.60 17.62 23.86
CA ILE A 137 14.62 18.93 24.54
C ILE A 137 13.89 19.95 23.66
N ILE A 138 12.71 20.40 24.09
CA ILE A 138 11.88 21.41 23.41
C ILE A 138 12.31 22.81 23.83
N THR A 139 12.53 23.73 22.88
CA THR A 139 12.91 25.12 23.20
C THR A 139 11.70 26.01 23.50
N GLU A 140 11.91 27.13 24.22
CA GLU A 140 10.83 28.09 24.50
C GLU A 140 10.24 28.69 23.21
N LYS A 141 11.07 28.88 22.18
CA LYS A 141 10.62 29.37 20.87
C LYS A 141 9.72 28.36 20.14
N GLU A 142 10.05 27.07 20.21
CA GLU A 142 9.19 26.00 19.66
C GLU A 142 7.85 25.96 20.39
N ARG A 143 7.85 26.12 21.73
CA ARG A 143 6.64 26.17 22.57
C ARG A 143 5.74 27.36 22.23
N ALA A 144 6.32 28.55 22.08
CA ALA A 144 5.59 29.74 21.67
C ALA A 144 4.95 29.56 20.27
N SER A 145 5.71 28.98 19.33
CA SER A 145 5.22 28.69 17.97
C SER A 145 4.08 27.66 17.97
N TYR A 146 4.19 26.60 18.78
CA TYR A 146 3.11 25.61 18.96
C TYR A 146 1.82 26.26 19.51
N ASN A 147 1.95 27.09 20.55
CA ASN A 147 0.81 27.73 21.18
C ASN A 147 0.12 28.74 20.24
N SER A 148 0.90 29.48 19.44
CA SER A 148 0.40 30.37 18.37
C SER A 148 -0.56 29.64 17.43
N LEU A 149 -0.19 28.42 17.01
CA LEU A 149 -0.97 27.62 16.06
C LEU A 149 -2.29 27.05 16.60
N LEU A 150 -2.50 27.01 17.92
CA LEU A 150 -3.75 26.50 18.50
C LEU A 150 -4.93 27.46 18.28
N PHE A 151 -4.63 28.74 18.11
CA PHE A 151 -5.63 29.81 18.01
C PHE A 151 -5.52 30.63 16.73
N SER A 152 -4.63 30.23 15.80
CA SER A 152 -4.37 30.95 14.57
C SER A 152 -5.61 31.04 13.68
N THR A 153 -6.33 32.14 13.83
CA THR A 153 -7.54 32.47 13.07
C THR A 153 -7.33 33.85 12.47
N GLY A 154 -6.95 33.90 11.19
CA GLY A 154 -6.68 35.15 10.46
C GLY A 154 -5.19 35.51 10.30
N ASP A 155 -4.27 34.69 10.78
CA ASP A 155 -2.83 34.87 10.51
C ASP A 155 -2.49 34.68 9.02
N SER A 156 -1.44 35.35 8.55
CA SER A 156 -0.94 35.16 7.20
C SER A 156 -0.37 33.74 7.02
N ILE A 157 -0.51 33.18 5.82
CA ILE A 157 -0.03 31.82 5.53
C ILE A 157 1.49 31.69 5.73
N GLU A 158 2.24 32.77 5.52
CA GLU A 158 3.69 32.82 5.74
C GLU A 158 4.03 32.66 7.22
N GLN A 159 3.31 33.37 8.10
CA GLN A 159 3.53 33.31 9.54
C GLN A 159 3.09 31.94 10.10
N VAL A 160 1.94 31.42 9.66
CA VAL A 160 1.49 30.07 10.02
C VAL A 160 2.51 29.03 9.59
N MET A 161 3.02 29.09 8.36
CA MET A 161 4.03 28.16 7.85
C MET A 161 5.34 28.23 8.65
N LYS A 162 5.77 29.44 9.03
CA LYS A 162 6.96 29.63 9.87
C LYS A 162 6.79 28.98 11.24
N ASP A 163 5.68 29.24 11.92
CA ASP A 163 5.39 28.64 13.23
C ASP A 163 5.17 27.12 13.12
N TRP A 164 4.61 26.65 12.00
CA TRP A 164 4.46 25.23 11.71
C TRP A 164 5.81 24.51 11.63
N LYS A 165 6.76 25.07 10.88
CA LYS A 165 8.12 24.53 10.78
C LYS A 165 8.85 24.55 12.13
N LEU A 166 8.77 25.66 12.87
CA LEU A 166 9.41 25.78 14.18
C LEU A 166 8.82 24.80 15.20
N SER A 167 7.51 24.58 15.19
CA SER A 167 6.84 23.70 16.18
C SER A 167 6.87 22.20 15.83
N TYR A 168 7.48 21.79 14.71
CA TYR A 168 7.42 20.41 14.19
C TYR A 168 7.73 19.35 15.26
N ASN A 169 8.85 19.46 15.96
CA ASN A 169 9.26 18.46 16.97
C ASN A 169 8.23 18.34 18.10
N MET A 170 7.74 19.48 18.59
CA MET A 170 6.71 19.51 19.64
C MET A 170 5.38 18.96 19.13
N ARG A 171 4.96 19.29 17.91
CA ARG A 171 3.74 18.73 17.29
C ARG A 171 3.83 17.22 17.11
N MET A 172 4.95 16.69 16.63
CA MET A 172 5.15 15.25 16.47
C MET A 172 5.17 14.50 17.80
N MET A 173 5.75 15.11 18.85
CA MET A 173 5.70 14.56 20.21
C MET A 173 4.26 14.54 20.74
N LYS A 174 3.53 15.65 20.60
CA LYS A 174 2.14 15.78 21.04
C LYS A 174 1.18 14.92 20.22
N MET A 175 1.46 14.68 18.94
CA MET A 175 0.64 13.83 18.07
C MET A 175 0.43 12.43 18.67
N LYS A 176 1.44 11.87 19.34
CA LYS A 176 1.37 10.58 20.02
C LYS A 176 0.48 10.57 21.27
N THR A 177 0.14 11.75 21.79
CA THR A 177 -0.70 11.91 22.98
C THR A 177 -2.18 12.08 22.63
N PHE A 178 -2.52 12.26 21.34
CA PHE A 178 -3.92 12.30 20.91
C PHE A 178 -4.48 10.89 20.77
N ASP A 179 -5.74 10.72 21.15
CA ASP A 179 -6.45 9.45 21.04
C ASP A 179 -6.65 9.04 19.57
N THR A 180 -6.79 10.01 18.67
CA THR A 180 -7.00 9.78 17.24
C THR A 180 -6.28 10.82 16.37
N PRO A 181 -5.92 10.48 15.12
CA PRO A 181 -5.37 11.47 14.19
C PRO A 181 -6.37 12.59 13.84
N LEU A 182 -7.68 12.31 13.92
CA LEU A 182 -8.72 13.34 13.76
C LEU A 182 -8.69 14.39 14.89
N ALA A 183 -8.39 13.98 16.12
CA ALA A 183 -8.25 14.91 17.25
C ALA A 183 -7.06 15.85 17.04
N TYR A 184 -5.93 15.33 16.56
CA TYR A 184 -4.79 16.15 16.16
C TYR A 184 -5.17 17.13 15.03
N PHE A 185 -5.80 16.63 13.96
CA PHE A 185 -6.24 17.44 12.83
C PHE A 185 -7.18 18.58 13.27
N SER A 186 -8.10 18.28 14.19
CA SER A 186 -9.07 19.23 14.72
C SER A 186 -8.48 20.30 15.65
N THR A 187 -7.30 20.03 16.21
CA THR A 187 -6.62 20.93 17.16
C THR A 187 -6.03 22.17 16.49
N PHE A 188 -5.67 22.08 15.20
CA PHE A 188 -5.00 23.17 14.48
C PHE A 188 -5.95 23.77 13.43
N PRO A 189 -6.55 24.95 13.69
CA PRO A 189 -7.48 25.61 12.75
C PRO A 189 -6.89 25.85 11.36
N ALA A 190 -5.57 26.09 11.29
CA ALA A 190 -4.84 26.28 10.03
C ALA A 190 -4.94 25.09 9.06
N LEU A 191 -5.13 23.86 9.58
CA LEU A 191 -5.35 22.69 8.74
C LEU A 191 -6.72 22.70 8.05
N LYS A 192 -7.70 23.44 8.61
CA LYS A 192 -9.04 23.59 8.02
C LYS A 192 -9.15 24.73 7.01
N GLN A 193 -8.03 25.37 6.68
CA GLN A 193 -7.99 26.40 5.66
C GLN A 193 -7.78 25.78 4.27
N PRO A 194 -8.16 26.47 3.16
CA PRO A 194 -8.01 25.94 1.80
C PRO A 194 -6.58 25.49 1.45
N LEU A 195 -5.57 26.13 2.04
CA LEU A 195 -4.15 25.80 1.86
C LEU A 195 -3.55 24.97 3.00
N GLY A 196 -4.38 24.47 3.92
CA GLY A 196 -3.95 23.70 5.10
C GLY A 196 -3.15 22.44 4.75
N TYR A 197 -3.44 21.83 3.59
CA TYR A 197 -2.65 20.68 3.09
C TYR A 197 -1.16 20.99 2.90
N LYS A 198 -0.78 22.25 2.64
CA LYS A 198 0.64 22.65 2.50
C LYS A 198 1.42 22.43 3.79
N LEU A 199 0.76 22.57 4.94
CA LEU A 199 1.35 22.31 6.26
C LEU A 199 1.63 20.81 6.45
N LEU A 200 0.72 19.94 6.01
CA LEU A 200 0.93 18.49 6.03
C LEU A 200 2.03 18.05 5.05
N VAL A 201 2.09 18.68 3.87
CA VAL A 201 3.19 18.46 2.91
C VAL A 201 4.53 18.90 3.50
N GLU A 202 4.58 20.01 4.24
CA GLU A 202 5.80 20.45 4.94
C GLU A 202 6.24 19.45 6.01
N ASP A 203 5.31 18.90 6.79
CA ASP A 203 5.61 17.87 7.79
C ASP A 203 6.18 16.60 7.13
N PHE A 204 5.58 16.18 6.01
CA PHE A 204 6.10 15.08 5.22
C PHE A 204 7.53 15.35 4.74
N ASN A 205 7.78 16.53 4.17
CA ASN A 205 9.10 16.91 3.65
C ASN A 205 10.15 16.98 4.76
N THR A 206 9.76 17.43 5.95
CA THR A 206 10.61 17.47 7.14
C THR A 206 10.93 16.05 7.63
N ARG A 207 9.94 15.15 7.64
CA ARG A 207 10.09 13.75 8.05
C ARG A 207 10.89 12.91 7.05
N TYR A 208 10.76 13.20 5.76
CA TYR A 208 11.34 12.43 4.65
C TYR A 208 12.14 13.31 3.67
N PRO A 209 13.23 13.94 4.13
CA PRO A 209 13.98 14.91 3.33
C PRO A 209 14.61 14.31 2.07
N ASN A 210 14.87 13.00 2.05
CA ASN A 210 15.47 12.29 0.91
C ASN A 210 14.54 12.21 -0.30
N VAL A 211 13.23 12.34 -0.10
CA VAL A 211 12.20 12.18 -1.16
C VAL A 211 11.39 13.44 -1.40
N LYS A 212 11.68 14.53 -0.68
CA LYS A 212 10.96 15.82 -0.80
C LYS A 212 10.99 16.40 -2.23
N GLU A 213 12.10 16.17 -2.96
CA GLU A 213 12.31 16.69 -4.31
C GLU A 213 11.81 15.73 -5.41
N GLN A 214 11.27 14.56 -5.03
CA GLN A 214 10.71 13.63 -6.01
C GLN A 214 9.39 14.17 -6.54
N SER A 215 9.31 14.30 -7.86
CA SER A 215 8.14 14.81 -8.55
C SER A 215 7.35 13.67 -9.18
N ILE A 216 6.14 13.44 -8.67
CA ILE A 216 5.23 12.46 -9.24
C ILE A 216 4.90 12.76 -10.71
N HIS A 217 4.82 14.05 -11.09
CA HIS A 217 4.60 14.47 -12.48
C HIS A 217 5.72 14.05 -13.43
N LYS A 218 6.96 13.91 -12.94
CA LYS A 218 8.08 13.42 -13.75
C LYS A 218 8.12 11.89 -13.81
N ILE A 219 7.76 11.22 -12.72
CA ILE A 219 7.92 9.77 -12.55
C ILE A 219 6.70 9.00 -13.12
N TRP A 220 5.48 9.50 -12.84
CA TRP A 220 4.24 8.79 -13.08
C TRP A 220 3.87 8.58 -14.55
N PRO A 221 4.05 9.53 -15.50
CA PRO A 221 3.61 9.32 -16.89
C PRO A 221 4.17 8.04 -17.52
N ARG A 222 5.43 7.73 -17.20
CA ARG A 222 6.08 6.50 -17.65
C ARG A 222 5.50 5.25 -17.00
N ILE A 223 5.27 5.29 -15.68
CA ILE A 223 4.63 4.21 -14.93
C ILE A 223 3.21 3.97 -15.47
N GLY A 224 2.45 5.05 -15.68
CA GLY A 224 1.07 5.02 -16.15
C GLY A 224 0.95 4.35 -17.51
N SER A 225 1.83 4.71 -18.45
CA SER A 225 1.94 4.02 -19.75
C SER A 225 2.17 2.51 -19.60
N VAL A 226 3.08 2.10 -18.69
CA VAL A 226 3.36 0.68 -18.44
C VAL A 226 2.17 -0.04 -17.82
N ILE A 227 1.47 0.57 -16.86
CA ILE A 227 0.26 0.00 -16.23
C ILE A 227 -0.82 -0.28 -17.29
N VAL A 228 -1.10 0.71 -18.14
CA VAL A 228 -2.11 0.58 -19.21
C VAL A 228 -1.73 -0.54 -20.18
N GLU A 229 -0.45 -0.62 -20.59
CA GLU A 229 0.04 -1.68 -21.47
C GLU A 229 -0.07 -3.09 -20.85
N ILE A 230 0.30 -3.23 -19.57
CA ILE A 230 0.17 -4.52 -18.86
C ILE A 230 -1.29 -4.96 -18.86
N LEU A 231 -2.21 -4.06 -18.50
CA LEU A 231 -3.65 -4.38 -18.45
C LEU A 231 -4.22 -4.73 -19.83
N ARG A 232 -3.85 -3.97 -20.88
CA ARG A 232 -4.25 -4.26 -22.27
C ARG A 232 -3.70 -5.61 -22.76
N SER A 233 -2.44 -5.92 -22.45
CA SER A 233 -1.80 -7.20 -22.82
C SER A 233 -2.47 -8.41 -22.17
N LYS A 234 -3.08 -8.21 -20.99
CA LYS A 234 -3.86 -9.21 -20.27
C LYS A 234 -5.32 -9.28 -20.70
N GLN A 235 -5.74 -8.44 -21.65
CA GLN A 235 -7.13 -8.34 -22.10
C GLN A 235 -8.11 -8.10 -20.95
N MET A 236 -7.71 -7.26 -19.98
CA MET A 236 -8.50 -7.01 -18.78
C MET A 236 -9.80 -6.28 -19.12
N GLN A 237 -10.90 -6.76 -18.55
CA GLN A 237 -12.21 -6.12 -18.66
C GLN A 237 -12.31 -5.01 -17.60
N ALA A 238 -11.69 -3.87 -17.92
CA ALA A 238 -11.79 -2.63 -17.17
C ALA A 238 -12.55 -1.61 -18.03
N PRO A 239 -13.56 -0.93 -17.48
CA PRO A 239 -14.16 0.23 -18.13
C PRO A 239 -13.06 1.23 -18.53
N GLU A 240 -13.25 1.89 -19.68
CA GLU A 240 -12.36 2.90 -20.23
C GLU A 240 -10.92 2.49 -20.63
N LEU A 241 -10.44 1.26 -20.33
CA LEU A 241 -9.05 0.83 -20.58
C LEU A 241 -8.59 0.98 -22.04
N TYR A 242 -9.52 0.77 -22.97
CA TYR A 242 -9.27 0.84 -24.41
C TYR A 242 -9.64 2.19 -25.02
N ASN A 243 -10.09 3.15 -24.21
CA ASN A 243 -10.31 4.50 -24.69
C ASN A 243 -8.95 5.19 -24.91
N VAL A 244 -8.69 5.55 -26.16
CA VAL A 244 -7.43 6.18 -26.58
C VAL A 244 -7.43 7.70 -26.40
N SER A 245 -8.58 8.33 -26.13
CA SER A 245 -8.66 9.78 -25.88
C SER A 245 -8.13 10.17 -24.49
N ILE A 246 -8.06 9.22 -23.56
CA ILE A 246 -7.67 9.47 -22.17
C ILE A 246 -6.16 9.40 -22.02
N ASP A 247 -5.55 10.43 -21.42
CA ASP A 247 -4.14 10.43 -21.07
C ASP A 247 -3.77 9.22 -20.18
N HIS A 248 -2.66 8.54 -20.49
CA HIS A 248 -2.26 7.34 -19.77
C HIS A 248 -1.97 7.59 -18.28
N SER A 249 -1.56 8.80 -17.89
CA SER A 249 -1.33 9.13 -16.47
C SER A 249 -2.65 9.14 -15.71
N ILE A 250 -3.71 9.71 -16.28
CA ILE A 250 -5.07 9.71 -15.72
C ILE A 250 -5.67 8.31 -15.75
N LEU A 251 -5.67 7.68 -16.94
CA LEU A 251 -6.26 6.36 -17.14
C LEU A 251 -5.64 5.35 -16.17
N SER A 252 -4.31 5.35 -16.03
CA SER A 252 -3.60 4.43 -15.14
C SER A 252 -4.07 4.50 -13.69
N LEU A 253 -4.43 5.67 -13.18
CA LEU A 253 -4.95 5.81 -11.81
C LEU A 253 -6.35 5.23 -11.66
N LYS A 254 -7.21 5.40 -12.68
CA LYS A 254 -8.54 4.78 -12.70
C LYS A 254 -8.43 3.26 -12.77
N VAL A 255 -7.55 2.71 -13.62
CA VAL A 255 -7.48 1.26 -13.91
C VAL A 255 -6.46 0.48 -13.06
N LEU A 256 -5.61 1.14 -12.27
CA LEU A 256 -4.63 0.49 -11.38
C LEU A 256 -5.21 -0.66 -10.52
N PRO A 257 -6.41 -0.54 -9.91
CA PRO A 257 -7.01 -1.63 -9.13
C PRO A 257 -7.15 -2.97 -9.88
N TRP A 258 -7.22 -2.96 -11.21
CA TRP A 258 -7.33 -4.18 -12.00
C TRP A 258 -6.07 -5.04 -12.02
N LEU A 259 -4.91 -4.50 -11.61
CA LEU A 259 -3.70 -5.30 -11.38
C LEU A 259 -3.79 -6.16 -10.11
N PHE A 260 -4.77 -5.90 -9.24
CA PHE A 260 -4.93 -6.55 -7.96
C PHE A 260 -6.08 -7.57 -7.96
N GLN A 261 -6.04 -8.47 -6.98
CA GLN A 261 -7.20 -9.31 -6.67
C GLN A 261 -8.20 -8.52 -5.84
N PRO A 262 -9.51 -8.80 -5.98
CA PRO A 262 -10.56 -8.29 -5.10
C PRO A 262 -10.18 -8.32 -3.61
N SER A 263 -10.15 -7.15 -2.97
CA SER A 263 -9.85 -7.00 -1.54
C SER A 263 -11.01 -7.48 -0.67
N ILE A 264 -10.71 -7.96 0.55
CA ILE A 264 -11.72 -8.29 1.55
C ILE A 264 -11.69 -7.21 2.63
N LEU A 265 -12.81 -6.53 2.81
CA LEU A 265 -13.04 -5.56 3.87
C LEU A 265 -13.79 -6.23 5.03
N ARG A 266 -13.27 -6.10 6.26
CA ARG A 266 -13.96 -6.60 7.45
C ARG A 266 -14.71 -5.48 8.13
N ASN A 267 -16.03 -5.59 8.22
CA ASN A 267 -16.83 -4.77 9.12
C ASN A 267 -16.78 -5.41 10.51
N LYS A 268 -16.19 -4.71 11.48
CA LYS A 268 -16.03 -5.21 12.85
C LYS A 268 -17.36 -5.22 13.60
N LEU A 269 -18.18 -4.18 13.43
CA LEU A 269 -19.48 -4.03 14.09
C LEU A 269 -20.43 -5.18 13.72
N MET A 270 -20.51 -5.49 12.43
CA MET A 270 -21.35 -6.58 11.93
C MET A 270 -20.67 -7.95 11.97
N ASN A 271 -19.38 -8.00 12.34
CA ASN A 271 -18.52 -9.19 12.21
C ASN A 271 -18.64 -9.89 10.84
N LYS A 272 -18.77 -9.10 9.76
CA LYS A 272 -18.95 -9.58 8.38
C LYS A 272 -17.78 -9.19 7.51
N ASN A 273 -17.45 -10.06 6.55
CA ASN A 273 -16.45 -9.80 5.53
C ASN A 273 -17.16 -9.47 4.20
N TYR A 274 -16.81 -8.34 3.61
CA TYR A 274 -17.29 -7.87 2.32
C TYR A 274 -16.16 -7.98 1.30
N LYS A 275 -16.39 -8.75 0.24
CA LYS A 275 -15.44 -8.83 -0.88
C LYS A 275 -15.72 -7.68 -1.83
N LEU A 276 -14.76 -6.77 -1.99
CA LEU A 276 -14.86 -5.64 -2.90
C LEU A 276 -14.49 -6.07 -4.31
N SER A 277 -15.33 -5.76 -5.28
CA SER A 277 -15.01 -5.83 -6.69
C SER A 277 -13.88 -4.86 -7.05
N ARG A 278 -13.25 -5.05 -8.22
CA ARG A 278 -12.21 -4.14 -8.73
C ARG A 278 -12.75 -2.74 -9.00
N MET A 279 -14.00 -2.65 -9.46
CA MET A 279 -14.69 -1.39 -9.67
C MET A 279 -14.90 -0.64 -8.36
N GLU A 280 -15.38 -1.33 -7.31
CA GLU A 280 -15.47 -0.72 -5.98
C GLU A 280 -14.09 -0.27 -5.51
N MET A 281 -13.05 -1.10 -5.64
CA MET A 281 -11.67 -0.71 -5.29
C MET A 281 -11.20 0.53 -6.07
N ALA A 282 -11.59 0.68 -7.33
CA ALA A 282 -11.30 1.86 -8.14
C ALA A 282 -11.96 3.10 -7.57
N ASP A 283 -13.26 3.05 -7.30
CA ASP A 283 -13.99 4.17 -6.73
C ASP A 283 -13.54 4.50 -5.30
N ARG A 284 -13.01 3.51 -4.57
CA ARG A 284 -12.40 3.73 -3.26
C ARG A 284 -11.05 4.40 -3.31
N PHE A 285 -10.28 4.16 -4.37
CA PHE A 285 -8.96 4.75 -4.57
C PHE A 285 -9.06 6.16 -5.17
N LEU A 286 -9.92 6.31 -6.18
CA LEU A 286 -10.20 7.55 -6.89
C LEU A 286 -11.72 7.70 -7.04
N LEU A 287 -12.33 8.61 -6.28
CA LEU A 287 -13.74 8.92 -6.43
C LEU A 287 -13.94 9.77 -7.68
N HIS A 288 -14.31 9.11 -8.78
CA HIS A 288 -14.58 9.76 -10.06
C HIS A 288 -16.08 10.04 -10.18
N VAL A 289 -16.43 11.32 -10.31
CA VAL A 289 -17.81 11.80 -10.41
C VAL A 289 -18.00 12.46 -11.77
N LEU A 290 -19.05 12.09 -12.50
CA LEU A 290 -19.32 12.64 -13.84
C LEU A 290 -19.94 14.04 -13.75
N PRO A 291 -21.17 14.22 -13.22
CA PRO A 291 -21.76 15.53 -13.01
C PRO A 291 -21.20 16.19 -11.75
N PHE A 292 -21.01 17.52 -11.78
CA PHE A 292 -20.53 18.26 -10.62
C PHE A 292 -21.56 18.28 -9.49
N GLU A 293 -22.84 18.20 -9.84
CA GLU A 293 -23.99 18.23 -8.93
C GLU A 293 -23.96 17.04 -7.94
N ASP A 294 -23.46 15.88 -8.35
CA ASP A 294 -23.41 14.67 -7.53
C ASP A 294 -22.21 14.65 -6.56
N VAL A 295 -21.29 15.61 -6.66
CA VAL A 295 -20.01 15.56 -5.94
C VAL A 295 -20.22 15.53 -4.43
N GLU A 296 -21.10 16.40 -3.92
CA GLU A 296 -21.33 16.49 -2.47
C GLU A 296 -21.97 15.21 -1.94
N ASP A 297 -23.00 14.70 -2.62
CA ASP A 297 -23.68 13.45 -2.23
C ASP A 297 -22.72 12.26 -2.21
N LYS A 298 -21.84 12.16 -3.22
CA LYS A 298 -20.83 11.08 -3.29
C LYS A 298 -19.77 11.20 -2.21
N ILE A 299 -19.34 12.42 -1.87
CA ILE A 299 -18.42 12.66 -0.75
C ILE A 299 -19.09 12.29 0.58
N GLN A 300 -20.34 12.70 0.80
CA GLN A 300 -21.07 12.37 2.03
C GLN A 300 -21.33 10.87 2.18
N GLU A 301 -21.67 10.18 1.08
CA GLU A 301 -21.81 8.73 1.04
C GLU A 301 -20.50 8.02 1.44
N ARG A 302 -19.37 8.48 0.87
CA ARG A 302 -18.02 7.98 1.18
C ARG A 302 -17.68 8.18 2.66
N MET A 303 -17.93 9.39 3.17
CA MET A 303 -17.66 9.76 4.56
C MET A 303 -18.53 8.98 5.55
N SER A 304 -19.81 8.75 5.22
CA SER A 304 -20.71 7.94 6.04
C SER A 304 -20.21 6.50 6.16
N LYS A 305 -19.75 5.91 5.06
CA LYS A 305 -19.13 4.58 5.07
C LYS A 305 -17.87 4.57 5.95
N LEU A 306 -16.97 5.54 5.83
CA LEU A 306 -15.78 5.60 6.69
C LEU A 306 -16.12 5.60 8.19
N ARG A 307 -17.15 6.35 8.59
CA ARG A 307 -17.67 6.36 9.97
C ARG A 307 -18.23 4.99 10.39
N GLU A 308 -18.99 4.32 9.53
CA GLU A 308 -19.52 2.97 9.77
C GLU A 308 -18.40 1.94 10.04
N PHE A 309 -17.25 2.09 9.37
CA PHE A 309 -16.10 1.21 9.55
C PHE A 309 -15.14 1.65 10.67
N GLU A 310 -15.54 2.62 11.51
CA GLU A 310 -14.72 3.22 12.58
C GLU A 310 -13.35 3.73 12.10
N VAL A 311 -13.29 4.23 10.85
CA VAL A 311 -12.08 4.85 10.31
C VAL A 311 -12.10 6.32 10.68
N SER A 312 -11.22 6.71 11.61
CA SER A 312 -11.19 8.06 12.19
C SER A 312 -11.02 9.17 11.15
N ILE A 313 -10.04 9.03 10.25
CA ILE A 313 -9.72 10.02 9.22
C ILE A 313 -8.88 9.37 8.13
N GLN A 314 -9.13 9.70 6.87
CA GLN A 314 -8.39 9.17 5.72
C GLN A 314 -8.50 10.11 4.52
N PRO A 315 -7.38 10.50 3.88
CA PRO A 315 -7.43 11.25 2.64
C PRO A 315 -7.95 10.38 1.49
N PHE A 316 -8.78 10.94 0.63
CA PHE A 316 -9.13 10.34 -0.66
C PHE A 316 -9.21 11.40 -1.75
N MET A 317 -8.91 10.96 -2.98
CA MET A 317 -8.92 11.82 -4.15
C MET A 317 -10.30 11.84 -4.79
N VAL A 318 -10.69 12.99 -5.32
CA VAL A 318 -11.90 13.18 -6.11
C VAL A 318 -11.53 13.82 -7.45
N ALA A 319 -12.09 13.31 -8.54
CA ALA A 319 -11.96 13.88 -9.88
C ALA A 319 -13.34 14.05 -10.51
N VAL A 320 -13.59 15.19 -11.15
CA VAL A 320 -14.92 15.56 -11.68
C VAL A 320 -14.88 15.75 -13.20
N GLY A 321 -15.91 15.23 -13.88
CA GLY A 321 -16.08 15.32 -15.33
C GLY A 321 -15.69 14.03 -16.09
N PRO A 322 -15.82 14.01 -17.42
CA PRO A 322 -15.34 12.89 -18.25
C PRO A 322 -13.83 12.67 -18.10
N LEU A 323 -13.35 11.42 -18.16
CA LEU A 323 -11.92 11.11 -17.93
C LEU A 323 -10.96 11.76 -18.96
N ASP A 324 -11.45 12.02 -20.18
CA ASP A 324 -10.71 12.73 -21.22
C ASP A 324 -10.83 14.25 -21.14
N ASN A 325 -11.68 14.77 -20.24
CA ASN A 325 -11.85 16.20 -20.00
C ASN A 325 -12.24 16.48 -18.53
N LEU A 326 -11.36 16.09 -17.59
CA LEU A 326 -11.56 16.34 -16.17
C LEU A 326 -11.48 17.84 -15.86
N SER A 327 -12.42 18.33 -15.06
CA SER A 327 -12.63 19.77 -14.81
C SER A 327 -12.27 20.21 -13.40
N ALA A 328 -12.29 19.30 -12.42
CA ALA A 328 -11.94 19.63 -11.04
C ALA A 328 -11.30 18.44 -10.30
N PHE A 329 -10.39 18.76 -9.38
CA PHE A 329 -9.62 17.79 -8.61
C PHE A 329 -9.57 18.20 -7.14
N PHE A 330 -9.83 17.25 -6.25
CA PHE A 330 -9.81 17.49 -4.81
C PHE A 330 -9.09 16.39 -4.05
N VAL A 331 -8.50 16.76 -2.91
CA VAL A 331 -8.22 15.83 -1.82
C VAL A 331 -9.16 16.15 -0.68
N VAL A 332 -10.00 15.18 -0.32
CA VAL A 332 -10.90 15.29 0.82
C VAL A 332 -10.24 14.65 2.03
N LEU A 333 -10.25 15.37 3.15
CA LEU A 333 -9.75 14.92 4.43
C LEU A 333 -10.71 15.38 5.53
N ASP A 334 -11.42 14.43 6.14
CA ASP A 334 -12.52 14.74 7.07
C ASP A 334 -13.55 15.69 6.43
N SER A 335 -13.76 16.86 7.01
CA SER A 335 -14.68 17.92 6.57
C SER A 335 -14.06 18.87 5.55
N GLN A 336 -12.79 18.67 5.21
CA GLN A 336 -12.01 19.62 4.41
C GLN A 336 -11.80 19.11 2.98
N ARG A 337 -11.90 20.04 2.03
CA ARG A 337 -11.68 19.80 0.61
C ARG A 337 -10.56 20.70 0.10
N TYR A 338 -9.40 20.11 -0.18
CA TYR A 338 -8.28 20.83 -0.77
C TYR A 338 -8.35 20.76 -2.29
N VAL A 339 -8.42 21.92 -2.94
CA VAL A 339 -8.45 22.02 -4.41
C VAL A 339 -7.05 21.78 -4.97
N CYS A 340 -6.96 20.97 -6.02
CA CYS A 340 -5.70 20.64 -6.71
C CYS A 340 -5.75 21.10 -8.16
N CYS A 341 -4.59 21.42 -8.73
CA CYS A 341 -4.48 21.82 -10.14
C CYS A 341 -4.65 20.65 -11.11
N ASP A 342 -4.34 19.43 -10.69
CA ASP A 342 -4.44 18.22 -11.49
C ASP A 342 -4.52 16.96 -10.60
N LEU A 343 -4.83 15.82 -11.22
CA LEU A 343 -5.01 14.55 -10.53
C LEU A 343 -3.71 13.98 -9.92
N LEU A 344 -2.54 14.21 -10.54
CA LEU A 344 -1.26 13.75 -9.99
C LEU A 344 -0.87 14.56 -8.75
N THR A 345 -1.19 15.86 -8.73
CA THR A 345 -1.06 16.72 -7.56
C THR A 345 -1.97 16.24 -6.43
N ALA A 346 -3.22 15.87 -6.73
CA ALA A 346 -4.12 15.28 -5.74
C ALA A 346 -3.56 13.97 -5.17
N LEU A 347 -2.95 13.14 -6.01
CA LEU A 347 -2.29 11.90 -5.59
C LEU A 347 -1.09 12.14 -4.66
N ASP A 348 -0.21 13.07 -5.02
CA ASP A 348 0.95 13.43 -4.21
C ASP A 348 0.53 13.96 -2.83
N ILE A 349 -0.45 14.86 -2.79
CA ILE A 349 -0.98 15.41 -1.54
C ILE A 349 -1.63 14.31 -0.69
N ALA A 350 -2.52 13.49 -1.26
CA ALA A 350 -3.18 12.41 -0.53
C ALA A 350 -2.16 11.42 0.05
N PHE A 351 -1.14 11.05 -0.75
CA PHE A 351 -0.06 10.19 -0.31
C PHE A 351 0.70 10.78 0.89
N LYS A 352 1.13 12.04 0.78
CA LYS A 352 1.91 12.72 1.83
C LYS A 352 1.12 12.89 3.13
N ILE A 353 -0.20 13.10 3.05
CA ILE A 353 -1.07 13.22 4.23
C ILE A 353 -1.06 11.94 5.07
N PHE A 354 -1.06 10.74 4.47
CA PHE A 354 -0.96 9.48 5.23
C PHE A 354 0.26 9.46 6.14
N PHE A 355 1.40 9.91 5.64
CA PHE A 355 2.66 9.91 6.37
C PHE A 355 2.81 11.09 7.34
N ALA A 356 2.28 12.27 6.99
CA ALA A 356 2.29 13.45 7.84
C ALA A 356 1.47 13.24 9.12
N LEU A 357 0.32 12.57 9.01
CA LEU A 357 -0.59 12.28 10.12
C LEU A 357 -0.37 10.91 10.76
N ASP A 358 0.61 10.13 10.29
CA ASP A 358 0.88 8.75 10.73
C ASP A 358 -0.35 7.82 10.62
N ILE A 359 -1.17 8.03 9.58
CA ILE A 359 -2.38 7.25 9.30
C ILE A 359 -2.03 6.09 8.37
N PRO A 360 -2.48 4.84 8.66
CA PRO A 360 -2.27 3.72 7.76
C PRO A 360 -3.09 3.89 6.46
N PHE A 361 -2.55 3.37 5.35
CA PHE A 361 -3.31 3.26 4.10
C PHE A 361 -4.62 2.49 4.28
N PRO A 362 -5.67 2.81 3.51
CA PRO A 362 -6.96 2.11 3.56
C PRO A 362 -6.79 0.61 3.38
N GLY A 363 -7.43 -0.19 4.24
CA GLY A 363 -7.29 -1.66 4.19
C GLY A 363 -7.69 -2.24 2.83
N GLU A 364 -8.73 -1.68 2.20
CA GLU A 364 -9.25 -2.05 0.89
C GLU A 364 -8.29 -1.80 -0.29
N CYS A 365 -7.42 -0.79 -0.17
CA CYS A 365 -6.53 -0.30 -1.23
C CYS A 365 -5.08 -0.24 -0.75
N LYS A 366 -4.75 -0.94 0.34
CA LYS A 366 -3.43 -0.87 0.99
C LYS A 366 -2.33 -1.24 0.00
N SER A 367 -2.53 -2.34 -0.73
CA SER A 367 -1.55 -2.82 -1.70
C SER A 367 -1.36 -1.83 -2.86
N LEU A 368 -2.41 -1.10 -3.26
CA LEU A 368 -2.30 -0.05 -4.29
C LEU A 368 -1.40 1.09 -3.82
N TRP A 369 -1.69 1.63 -2.63
CA TRP A 369 -0.90 2.72 -2.05
C TRP A 369 0.55 2.30 -1.76
N GLN A 370 0.78 1.04 -1.34
CA GLN A 370 2.13 0.50 -1.18
C GLN A 370 2.86 0.35 -2.53
N THR A 371 2.16 -0.01 -3.61
CA THR A 371 2.76 0.00 -4.95
C THR A 371 3.17 1.41 -5.35
N ILE A 372 2.36 2.43 -5.07
CA ILE A 372 2.70 3.84 -5.34
C ILE A 372 3.90 4.28 -4.51
N ASP A 373 3.93 3.95 -3.21
CA ASP A 373 5.10 4.18 -2.35
C ASP A 373 6.36 3.59 -3.00
N GLN A 374 6.37 2.30 -3.34
CA GLN A 374 7.56 1.65 -3.91
C GLN A 374 8.01 2.24 -5.25
N LEU A 375 7.07 2.64 -6.12
CA LEU A 375 7.42 3.14 -7.45
C LEU A 375 7.85 4.60 -7.46
N VAL A 376 7.37 5.40 -6.52
CA VAL A 376 7.59 6.85 -6.50
C VAL A 376 8.50 7.25 -5.35
N TYR A 377 8.15 6.90 -4.11
CA TYR A 377 8.76 7.47 -2.89
C TYR A 377 9.76 6.57 -2.16
N SER A 378 9.65 5.25 -2.30
CA SER A 378 10.49 4.24 -1.65
C SER A 378 10.66 4.44 -0.13
N ILE A 379 9.59 4.85 0.58
CA ILE A 379 9.66 5.13 2.02
C ILE A 379 9.59 3.84 2.83
N GLN A 380 8.58 3.00 2.60
CA GLN A 380 8.50 1.71 3.26
C GLN A 380 9.49 0.75 2.57
N LYS A 381 10.23 -0.04 3.33
CA LYS A 381 11.18 -1.01 2.72
C LYS A 381 10.50 -2.30 2.26
N VAL A 382 9.33 -2.62 2.81
CA VAL A 382 8.64 -3.89 2.61
C VAL A 382 7.21 -3.60 2.17
N ALA A 383 6.88 -4.03 0.96
CA ALA A 383 5.52 -4.03 0.46
C ALA A 383 4.83 -5.35 0.80
N ASP A 384 3.49 -5.34 0.90
CA ASP A 384 2.76 -6.58 1.07
C ASP A 384 2.89 -7.52 -0.15
N PRO A 385 2.55 -8.81 -0.03
CA PRO A 385 2.73 -9.76 -1.13
C PRO A 385 1.93 -9.43 -2.40
N SER A 386 0.79 -8.74 -2.27
CA SER A 386 -0.02 -8.37 -3.42
C SER A 386 0.62 -7.21 -4.18
N ALA A 387 1.07 -6.20 -3.46
CA ALA A 387 1.85 -5.08 -3.99
C ALA A 387 3.15 -5.57 -4.64
N SER A 388 3.91 -6.44 -3.96
CA SER A 388 5.17 -7.00 -4.48
C SER A 388 4.98 -7.77 -5.79
N SER A 389 3.88 -8.51 -5.92
CA SER A 389 3.55 -9.24 -7.16
C SER A 389 3.27 -8.30 -8.33
N VAL A 390 2.61 -7.17 -8.08
CA VAL A 390 2.32 -6.15 -9.10
C VAL A 390 3.58 -5.35 -9.44
N LEU A 391 4.37 -5.00 -8.42
CA LEU A 391 5.63 -4.27 -8.57
C LEU A 391 6.63 -5.02 -9.45
N SER A 392 6.84 -6.33 -9.22
CA SER A 392 7.68 -7.17 -10.06
C SER A 392 7.32 -7.06 -11.55
N GLU A 393 6.02 -6.99 -11.85
CA GLU A 393 5.53 -6.94 -13.23
C GLU A 393 5.73 -5.56 -13.86
N ILE A 394 5.42 -4.49 -13.13
CA ILE A 394 5.63 -3.10 -13.58
C ILE A 394 7.12 -2.82 -13.78
N GLU A 395 7.97 -3.17 -12.81
CA GLU A 395 9.42 -2.96 -12.86
C GLU A 395 10.06 -3.76 -14.01
N HIS A 396 9.62 -5.00 -14.24
CA HIS A 396 10.09 -5.79 -15.38
C HIS A 396 9.78 -5.10 -16.71
N LYS A 397 8.55 -4.62 -16.90
CA LYS A 397 8.14 -3.93 -18.13
C LYS A 397 8.85 -2.58 -18.29
N LEU A 398 9.08 -1.84 -17.20
CA LEU A 398 9.86 -0.61 -17.21
C LEU A 398 11.31 -0.84 -17.66
N LYS A 399 11.94 -1.94 -17.22
CA LYS A 399 13.30 -2.34 -17.65
C LYS A 399 13.36 -2.67 -19.14
N LEU A 400 12.34 -3.33 -19.69
CA LEU A 400 12.29 -3.65 -21.12
C LEU A 400 12.21 -2.40 -22.01
N LYS A 401 11.63 -1.30 -21.53
CA LYS A 401 11.57 -0.02 -22.27
C LYS A 401 12.86 0.81 -22.23
N HIS A 402 13.81 0.45 -21.36
CA HIS A 402 15.11 1.14 -21.26
C HIS A 402 16.20 0.50 -22.12
N LYS A 403 15.97 -0.72 -22.59
CA LYS A 403 16.78 -1.38 -23.61
C LYS A 403 16.20 -1.06 -24.97
#